data_AF-A0A1M7P847-F1
#
_entry.id   AF-A0A1M7P847-F1
#
_cell.length_a   1.000
_cell.length_b   1.000
_cell.length_c   1.000
_cell.angle_alpha   90.00
_cell.angle_beta   90.00
_cell.angle_gamma   90.00
#
_symmetry.space_group_name_H-M   'P 1'
#
loop_
_entity.id
_entity.type
_entity.pdbx_description
1 polymer ?
#
loop_
_entity_poly.entity_id
_entity_poly.type
_entity_poly.pdbx_seq_one_letter_code
_entity_poly.pdbx_strand_id
1 'polypeptide(L)'
;MNNNFKATAYALLAAVALSPACKKVENGYLSNQIRYVDNPMEVKRGQIEQTVAVSNDGSSAPVVYKLLDIRDSTGHHADSLYASYNRYEWIGEFNPDTDTTVELLNKKRQLVNRPPFDFNIHTGAFTFYNTTTKVPLGKYDFDIQASNENGTKTFKNIASFTLVDDAPYVIGAGGAALFLDGTTTSYDIGAPEVKIVKTSDEGTNIILKITDQYGNPFNPSAGEIIRRGDRSDFGTYAQFHPLVYTDSTMTCNFETTPFPLKQSSFGYLIYYRIPSQYVMADPGYAPDNRQVYSANPRFQFNIYQEGTYEVTVKVRHVTRDK
;
A
#
# COMPACT_ATOMS: atom_id res chain seq x y z
N MET A 1 -86.15 -13.64 -24.56
CA MET A 1 -84.76 -14.17 -24.48
C MET A 1 -84.80 -15.52 -23.77
N ASN A 2 -84.38 -16.59 -24.46
CA ASN A 2 -84.41 -17.97 -23.96
C ASN A 2 -83.64 -18.12 -22.64
N ASN A 3 -84.22 -18.85 -21.68
CA ASN A 3 -83.58 -19.12 -20.37
C ASN A 3 -82.22 -19.81 -20.51
N ASN A 4 -82.03 -20.61 -21.58
CA ASN A 4 -80.74 -21.23 -21.90
C ASN A 4 -79.67 -20.21 -22.27
N PHE A 5 -80.02 -19.10 -22.94
CA PHE A 5 -79.06 -18.05 -23.31
C PHE A 5 -78.57 -17.28 -22.09
N LYS A 6 -79.44 -17.10 -21.09
CA LYS A 6 -79.07 -16.49 -19.80
C LYS A 6 -78.13 -17.42 -19.02
N ALA A 7 -78.45 -18.71 -18.93
CA ALA A 7 -77.61 -19.69 -18.23
C ALA A 7 -76.20 -19.79 -18.83
N THR A 8 -76.09 -19.81 -20.16
CA THR A 8 -74.78 -19.81 -20.84
C THR A 8 -74.01 -18.49 -20.65
N ALA A 9 -74.70 -17.35 -20.66
CA ALA A 9 -74.08 -16.05 -20.40
C ALA A 9 -73.58 -15.92 -18.95
N TYR A 10 -74.32 -16.42 -17.95
CA TYR A 10 -73.89 -16.46 -16.55
C TYR A 10 -72.73 -17.43 -16.33
N ALA A 11 -72.71 -18.57 -17.02
CA ALA A 11 -71.61 -19.53 -16.97
C ALA A 11 -70.31 -18.97 -17.59
N LEU A 12 -70.40 -18.21 -18.69
CA LEU A 12 -69.24 -17.53 -19.28
C LEU A 12 -68.73 -16.39 -18.38
N LEU A 13 -69.61 -15.61 -17.76
CA LEU A 13 -69.20 -14.56 -16.81
C LEU A 13 -68.49 -15.14 -15.57
N ALA A 14 -68.97 -16.27 -15.06
CA ALA A 14 -68.36 -16.96 -13.91
C ALA A 14 -66.98 -17.56 -14.26
N ALA A 15 -66.80 -18.05 -15.49
CA ALA A 15 -65.52 -18.59 -15.96
C ALA A 15 -64.45 -17.50 -16.16
N VAL A 16 -64.82 -16.28 -16.56
CA VAL A 16 -63.90 -15.14 -16.67
C VAL A 16 -63.51 -14.58 -15.29
N ALA A 17 -64.42 -14.63 -14.32
CA ALA A 17 -64.19 -14.19 -12.93
C ALA A 17 -63.26 -15.11 -12.11
N LEU A 18 -63.02 -16.35 -12.58
CA LEU A 18 -62.11 -17.31 -11.97
C LEU A 18 -60.67 -17.26 -12.52
N SER A 19 -60.39 -16.35 -13.46
CA SER A 19 -59.01 -16.12 -13.89
C SER A 19 -58.21 -15.48 -12.73
N PRO A 20 -57.00 -15.95 -12.40
CA PRO A 20 -56.20 -15.39 -11.31
C PRO A 20 -55.65 -14.02 -11.75
N ALA A 21 -56.49 -12.99 -11.65
CA ALA A 21 -56.17 -11.63 -12.11
C ALA A 21 -55.28 -10.82 -11.15
N CYS A 22 -54.84 -11.41 -10.03
CA CYS A 22 -53.81 -10.83 -9.19
C CYS A 22 -52.49 -11.58 -9.39
N LYS A 23 -51.76 -11.26 -10.48
CA LYS A 23 -50.30 -11.40 -10.40
C LYS A 23 -49.86 -10.38 -9.36
N LYS A 24 -49.39 -10.87 -8.21
CA LYS A 24 -48.78 -10.04 -7.18
C LYS A 24 -47.71 -9.19 -7.88
N VAL A 25 -47.81 -7.86 -7.75
CA VAL A 25 -46.77 -6.97 -8.26
C VAL A 25 -45.48 -7.39 -7.59
N GLU A 26 -44.50 -7.83 -8.37
CA GLU A 26 -43.17 -8.11 -7.84
C GLU A 26 -42.55 -6.77 -7.44
N ASN A 27 -42.30 -6.62 -6.13
CA ASN A 27 -41.60 -5.45 -5.63
C ASN A 27 -40.11 -5.64 -5.94
N GLY A 28 -39.57 -4.70 -6.70
CA GLY A 28 -38.17 -4.67 -7.09
C GLY A 28 -37.72 -5.80 -8.01
N TYR A 29 -36.42 -5.79 -8.30
CA TYR A 29 -35.73 -6.80 -9.10
C TYR A 29 -34.39 -7.13 -8.45
N LEU A 30 -34.03 -8.41 -8.40
CA LEU A 30 -32.68 -8.84 -8.04
C LEU A 30 -32.10 -9.64 -9.21
N SER A 31 -31.03 -9.14 -9.83
CA SER A 31 -30.45 -9.77 -11.02
C SER A 31 -29.85 -11.14 -10.73
N ASN A 32 -29.87 -12.01 -11.74
CA ASN A 32 -29.12 -13.27 -11.74
C ASN A 32 -27.69 -13.09 -12.29
N GLN A 33 -27.32 -11.91 -12.79
CA GLN A 33 -26.03 -11.63 -13.41
C GLN A 33 -25.19 -10.61 -12.61
N ILE A 34 -25.45 -10.51 -11.30
CA ILE A 34 -24.55 -9.84 -10.35
C ILE A 34 -23.16 -10.44 -10.53
N ARG A 35 -22.14 -9.59 -10.69
CA ARG A 35 -20.77 -10.01 -11.02
C ARG A 35 -19.73 -9.00 -10.58
N TYR A 36 -18.49 -9.45 -10.43
CA TYR A 36 -17.32 -8.58 -10.30
C TYR A 36 -16.75 -8.29 -11.67
N VAL A 37 -16.53 -7.01 -11.97
CA VAL A 37 -16.05 -6.54 -13.30
C VAL A 37 -14.54 -6.72 -13.46
N ASP A 38 -13.84 -6.82 -12.35
CA ASP A 38 -12.40 -6.99 -12.19
C ASP A 38 -12.01 -8.45 -11.92
N ASN A 39 -12.89 -9.42 -12.25
CA ASN A 39 -12.62 -10.85 -12.09
C ASN A 39 -11.81 -11.41 -13.29
N PRO A 40 -10.69 -12.15 -13.06
CA PRO A 40 -10.04 -12.41 -11.78
C PRO A 40 -9.27 -11.20 -11.26
N MET A 41 -9.35 -10.98 -9.95
CA MET A 41 -8.66 -9.87 -9.28
C MET A 41 -7.22 -10.27 -8.98
N GLU A 42 -6.31 -9.30 -9.04
CA GLU A 42 -4.95 -9.43 -8.54
C GLU A 42 -4.80 -8.52 -7.32
N VAL A 43 -4.29 -9.08 -6.22
CA VAL A 43 -4.15 -8.37 -4.94
C VAL A 43 -2.69 -8.46 -4.50
N LYS A 44 -2.06 -7.30 -4.33
CA LYS A 44 -0.67 -7.21 -3.91
C LYS A 44 -0.54 -7.44 -2.43
N ARG A 45 0.15 -8.52 -2.08
CA ARG A 45 0.40 -8.89 -0.70
C ARG A 45 1.19 -7.79 0.02
N GLY A 46 0.84 -7.54 1.28
CA GLY A 46 1.53 -6.57 2.13
C GLY A 46 1.18 -5.11 1.91
N GLN A 47 0.32 -4.80 0.93
CA GLN A 47 -0.19 -3.46 0.68
C GLN A 47 -1.68 -3.37 1.07
N ILE A 48 -2.16 -2.16 1.32
CA ILE A 48 -3.59 -1.93 1.52
C ILE A 48 -4.22 -1.70 0.15
N GLU A 49 -5.16 -2.56 -0.24
CA GLU A 49 -5.81 -2.52 -1.55
C GLU A 49 -7.32 -2.70 -1.42
N GLN A 50 -8.09 -1.99 -2.24
CA GLN A 50 -9.53 -2.12 -2.30
C GLN A 50 -9.95 -2.59 -3.69
N THR A 51 -10.80 -3.62 -3.75
CA THR A 51 -11.35 -4.12 -5.01
C THR A 51 -12.47 -3.23 -5.52
N VAL A 52 -12.87 -3.42 -6.79
CA VAL A 52 -14.03 -2.72 -7.33
C VAL A 52 -15.31 -3.25 -6.65
N ALA A 53 -16.31 -2.38 -6.50
CA ALA A 53 -17.64 -2.76 -6.05
C ALA A 53 -18.30 -3.74 -7.02
N VAL A 54 -19.11 -4.66 -6.49
CA VAL A 54 -19.82 -5.63 -7.32
C VAL A 54 -20.85 -4.93 -8.21
N SER A 55 -20.97 -5.37 -9.46
CA SER A 55 -21.99 -4.88 -10.38
C SER A 55 -23.34 -5.46 -10.00
N ASN A 56 -24.30 -4.59 -9.69
CA ASN A 56 -25.68 -4.98 -9.36
C ASN A 56 -26.53 -5.39 -10.55
N ASP A 57 -26.06 -5.16 -11.77
CA ASP A 57 -26.72 -5.57 -13.00
C ASP A 57 -28.22 -5.18 -13.03
N GLY A 58 -28.51 -3.91 -12.70
CA GLY A 58 -29.87 -3.36 -12.73
C GLY A 58 -30.78 -3.78 -11.56
N SER A 59 -30.26 -4.48 -10.53
CA SER A 59 -31.02 -4.79 -9.32
C SER A 59 -31.54 -3.54 -8.62
N SER A 60 -32.76 -3.62 -8.08
CA SER A 60 -33.35 -2.57 -7.24
C SER A 60 -32.51 -2.35 -5.99
N ALA A 61 -32.15 -1.09 -5.73
CA ALA A 61 -31.41 -0.69 -4.54
C ALA A 61 -32.35 -0.53 -3.32
N PRO A 62 -31.85 -0.69 -2.09
CA PRO A 62 -30.48 -1.12 -1.75
C PRO A 62 -30.29 -2.63 -1.87
N VAL A 63 -29.12 -3.05 -2.34
CA VAL A 63 -28.67 -4.44 -2.28
C VAL A 63 -27.65 -4.57 -1.15
N VAL A 64 -27.83 -5.58 -0.30
CA VAL A 64 -26.91 -5.93 0.79
C VAL A 64 -26.28 -7.28 0.50
N TYR A 65 -24.97 -7.37 0.70
CA TYR A 65 -24.18 -8.55 0.46
C TYR A 65 -23.71 -9.20 1.75
N LYS A 66 -23.51 -10.51 1.67
CA LYS A 66 -22.85 -11.31 2.70
C LYS A 66 -21.82 -12.20 2.03
N LEU A 67 -20.56 -12.10 2.46
CA LEU A 67 -19.53 -13.08 2.13
C LEU A 67 -19.91 -14.41 2.79
N LEU A 68 -19.98 -15.48 2.01
CA LEU A 68 -20.34 -16.80 2.53
C LEU A 68 -19.10 -17.63 2.86
N ASP A 69 -18.13 -17.66 1.94
CA ASP A 69 -16.95 -18.50 2.05
C ASP A 69 -15.87 -18.04 1.05
N ILE A 70 -14.60 -18.23 1.42
CA ILE A 70 -13.44 -18.10 0.54
C ILE A 70 -12.70 -19.43 0.58
N ARG A 71 -12.34 -19.96 -0.59
CA ARG A 71 -11.65 -21.24 -0.73
C ARG A 71 -10.35 -21.07 -1.48
N ASP A 72 -9.38 -21.89 -1.13
CA ASP A 72 -8.11 -21.98 -1.84
C ASP A 72 -8.25 -22.72 -3.19
N SER A 73 -7.15 -22.78 -3.93
CA SER A 73 -7.07 -23.49 -5.22
C SER A 73 -7.39 -24.99 -5.15
N THR A 74 -7.39 -25.60 -3.95
CA THR A 74 -7.76 -27.00 -3.73
C THR A 74 -9.25 -27.17 -3.42
N GLY A 75 -9.99 -26.06 -3.31
CA GLY A 75 -11.42 -26.04 -3.01
C GLY A 75 -11.74 -26.12 -1.52
N HIS A 76 -10.73 -26.13 -0.64
CA HIS A 76 -10.92 -26.13 0.80
C HIS A 76 -11.14 -24.70 1.31
N HIS A 77 -11.86 -24.57 2.42
CA HIS A 77 -12.01 -23.30 3.12
C HIS A 77 -10.64 -22.71 3.43
N ALA A 78 -10.45 -21.43 3.11
CA ALA A 78 -9.17 -20.76 3.24
C ALA A 78 -8.94 -20.25 4.68
N ASP A 79 -8.75 -21.16 5.64
CA ASP A 79 -8.56 -20.85 7.06
C ASP A 79 -7.52 -19.73 7.31
N SER A 80 -6.45 -19.70 6.52
CA SER A 80 -5.40 -18.68 6.61
C SER A 80 -5.91 -17.25 6.39
N LEU A 81 -6.95 -17.07 5.58
CA LEU A 81 -7.58 -15.77 5.36
C LEU A 81 -8.51 -15.35 6.50
N TYR A 82 -8.98 -16.28 7.33
CA TYR A 82 -9.86 -15.99 8.46
C TYR A 82 -9.11 -15.88 9.80
N ALA A 83 -7.83 -16.25 9.82
CA ALA A 83 -6.94 -16.01 10.94
C ALA A 83 -6.80 -14.51 11.23
N SER A 84 -6.80 -14.15 12.52
CA SER A 84 -6.69 -12.75 12.95
C SER A 84 -5.25 -12.34 13.18
N TYR A 85 -4.90 -11.13 12.73
CA TYR A 85 -3.58 -10.55 12.90
C TYR A 85 -3.72 -9.11 13.42
N ASN A 86 -2.76 -8.72 14.26
CA ASN A 86 -2.67 -7.35 14.74
C ASN A 86 -2.32 -6.41 13.58
N ARG A 87 -3.07 -5.32 13.43
CA ARG A 87 -2.75 -4.21 12.52
C ARG A 87 -3.34 -2.91 13.01
N TYR A 88 -2.82 -1.80 12.52
CA TYR A 88 -3.47 -0.51 12.68
C TYR A 88 -4.50 -0.26 11.58
N GLU A 89 -5.70 0.18 11.96
CA GLU A 89 -6.73 0.68 11.05
C GLU A 89 -6.97 2.16 11.27
N TRP A 90 -7.12 2.91 10.18
CA TRP A 90 -7.45 4.33 10.22
C TRP A 90 -8.90 4.53 10.68
N ILE A 91 -9.08 5.38 11.69
CA ILE A 91 -10.38 5.80 12.22
C ILE A 91 -10.66 7.30 11.97
N GLY A 92 -9.71 7.99 11.34
CA GLY A 92 -9.84 9.37 10.95
C GLY A 92 -8.79 9.76 9.91
N GLU A 93 -9.00 10.91 9.29
CA GLU A 93 -8.07 11.46 8.32
C GLU A 93 -6.76 11.88 9.01
N PHE A 94 -5.65 11.34 8.49
CA PHE A 94 -4.29 11.69 8.89
C PHE A 94 -3.79 12.87 8.07
N ASN A 95 -3.17 13.85 8.75
CA ASN A 95 -2.53 14.99 8.11
C ASN A 95 -1.03 15.00 8.48
N PRO A 96 -0.12 14.75 7.51
CA PRO A 96 1.32 14.70 7.79
C PRO A 96 1.93 16.03 8.27
N ASP A 97 1.25 17.17 8.04
CA ASP A 97 1.74 18.48 8.49
C ASP A 97 1.39 18.78 9.95
N THR A 98 0.35 18.15 10.49
CA THR A 98 -0.11 18.41 11.86
C THR A 98 0.05 17.21 12.80
N ASP A 99 -0.04 15.99 12.28
CA ASP A 99 0.04 14.75 13.04
C ASP A 99 1.51 14.27 13.13
N THR A 100 2.37 15.10 13.72
CA THR A 100 3.83 14.93 13.69
C THR A 100 4.43 14.11 14.84
N THR A 101 3.60 13.61 15.76
CA THR A 101 4.05 12.72 16.85
C THR A 101 3.28 11.40 16.84
N VAL A 102 3.85 10.36 17.46
CA VAL A 102 3.19 9.06 17.59
C VAL A 102 1.84 9.18 18.32
N GLU A 103 1.73 10.06 19.32
CA GLU A 103 0.49 10.29 20.05
C GLU A 103 -0.59 10.91 19.16
N LEU A 104 -0.22 11.85 18.28
CA LEU A 104 -1.16 12.44 17.32
C LEU A 104 -1.57 11.43 16.25
N LEU A 105 -0.61 10.67 15.73
CA LEU A 105 -0.87 9.57 14.81
C LEU A 105 -1.84 8.54 15.41
N ASN A 106 -1.63 8.14 16.67
CA ASN A 106 -2.47 7.18 17.36
C ASN A 106 -3.89 7.70 17.70
N LYS A 107 -4.18 8.99 17.52
CA LYS A 107 -5.57 9.50 17.53
C LYS A 107 -6.30 9.23 16.22
N LYS A 108 -5.56 8.93 15.14
CA LYS A 108 -6.09 8.69 13.79
C LYS A 108 -6.17 7.22 13.42
N ARG A 109 -5.56 6.35 14.22
CA ARG A 109 -5.55 4.90 14.01
C ARG A 109 -5.86 4.16 15.30
N GLN A 110 -6.36 2.94 15.18
CA GLN A 110 -6.56 2.03 16.29
C GLN A 110 -5.90 0.69 15.99
N LEU A 111 -5.35 0.04 17.02
CA LEU A 111 -4.85 -1.32 16.91
C LEU A 111 -6.05 -2.28 16.95
N VAL A 112 -6.18 -3.11 15.91
CA VAL A 112 -7.21 -4.16 15.83
C VAL A 112 -6.54 -5.52 15.67
N ASN A 113 -7.27 -6.58 16.01
CA ASN A 113 -6.89 -7.96 15.73
C ASN A 113 -7.99 -8.62 14.88
N ARG A 114 -7.78 -8.66 13.56
CA ARG A 114 -8.82 -9.06 12.58
C ARG A 114 -8.22 -9.81 11.38
N PRO A 115 -9.04 -10.54 10.60
CA PRO A 115 -8.65 -11.09 9.32
C PRO A 115 -7.97 -10.06 8.41
N PRO A 116 -7.02 -10.45 7.55
CA PRO A 116 -6.29 -9.56 6.64
C PRO A 116 -7.14 -8.95 5.52
N PHE A 117 -8.46 -9.07 5.62
CA PHE A 117 -9.42 -8.44 4.73
C PHE A 117 -10.65 -7.96 5.51
N ASP A 118 -11.36 -6.99 4.95
CA ASP A 118 -12.74 -6.65 5.29
C ASP A 118 -13.61 -6.79 4.03
N PHE A 119 -14.87 -7.19 4.20
CA PHE A 119 -15.85 -7.28 3.13
C PHE A 119 -16.98 -6.28 3.37
N ASN A 120 -17.15 -5.33 2.46
CA ASN A 120 -18.16 -4.29 2.59
C ASN A 120 -19.54 -4.82 2.19
N ILE A 121 -20.45 -4.90 3.16
CA ILE A 121 -21.80 -5.45 2.95
C ILE A 121 -22.69 -4.60 2.03
N HIS A 122 -22.35 -3.35 1.76
CA HIS A 122 -23.16 -2.46 0.90
C HIS A 122 -22.63 -2.37 -0.53
N THR A 123 -21.35 -2.67 -0.76
CA THR A 123 -20.74 -2.61 -2.09
C THR A 123 -20.26 -3.96 -2.61
N GLY A 124 -20.16 -4.97 -1.74
CA GLY A 124 -19.55 -6.26 -2.06
C GLY A 124 -18.05 -6.19 -2.31
N ALA A 125 -17.40 -5.04 -2.11
CA ALA A 125 -15.96 -4.90 -2.31
C ALA A 125 -15.17 -5.48 -1.11
N PHE A 126 -13.97 -5.97 -1.40
CA PHE A 126 -12.98 -6.28 -0.37
C PHE A 126 -12.06 -5.09 -0.13
N THR A 127 -11.62 -4.93 1.11
CA THR A 127 -10.40 -4.19 1.46
C THR A 127 -9.41 -5.19 2.02
N PHE A 128 -8.26 -5.35 1.39
CA PHE A 128 -7.14 -6.16 1.87
C PHE A 128 -6.14 -5.28 2.61
N TYR A 129 -5.50 -5.84 3.63
CA TYR A 129 -4.57 -5.14 4.50
C TYR A 129 -3.15 -5.70 4.37
N ASN A 130 -2.18 -4.97 4.92
CA ASN A 130 -0.76 -5.35 4.96
C ASN A 130 -0.49 -6.70 5.66
N THR A 131 -1.39 -7.17 6.53
CA THR A 131 -1.30 -8.49 7.16
C THR A 131 -1.54 -9.66 6.20
N THR A 132 -1.90 -9.40 4.94
CA THR A 132 -1.90 -10.41 3.87
C THR A 132 -0.53 -11.08 3.69
N THR A 133 0.57 -10.47 4.15
CA THR A 133 1.90 -11.11 4.23
C THR A 133 1.91 -12.44 5.00
N LYS A 134 0.98 -12.62 5.94
CA LYS A 134 0.83 -13.84 6.75
C LYS A 134 -0.04 -14.92 6.07
N VAL A 135 -0.57 -14.64 4.89
CA VAL A 135 -1.39 -15.56 4.09
C VAL A 135 -0.54 -16.14 2.96
N PRO A 136 -0.70 -17.44 2.62
CA PRO A 136 -0.05 -18.03 1.46
C PRO A 136 -0.38 -17.29 0.16
N LEU A 137 0.56 -17.27 -0.77
CA LEU A 137 0.29 -16.83 -2.14
C LEU A 137 -0.64 -17.84 -2.83
N GLY A 138 -1.42 -17.35 -3.79
CA GLY A 138 -2.25 -18.22 -4.61
C GLY A 138 -3.61 -17.63 -4.95
N LYS A 139 -4.37 -18.41 -5.71
CA LYS A 139 -5.73 -18.10 -6.13
C LYS A 139 -6.73 -18.52 -5.07
N TYR A 140 -7.71 -17.65 -4.83
CA TYR A 140 -8.83 -17.87 -3.93
C TYR A 140 -10.15 -17.60 -4.66
N ASP A 141 -11.07 -18.56 -4.61
CA ASP A 141 -12.43 -18.42 -5.14
C ASP A 141 -13.40 -18.12 -4.00
N PHE A 142 -14.42 -17.29 -4.22
CA PHE A 142 -15.35 -16.93 -3.14
C PHE A 142 -16.82 -16.93 -3.55
N ASP A 143 -17.67 -17.05 -2.53
CA ASP A 143 -19.12 -17.06 -2.63
C ASP A 143 -19.72 -15.85 -1.94
N ILE A 144 -20.79 -15.30 -2.51
CA ILE A 144 -21.58 -14.25 -1.85
C ILE A 144 -23.06 -14.61 -1.84
N GLN A 145 -23.79 -13.94 -0.96
CA GLN A 145 -25.23 -13.84 -0.99
C GLN A 145 -25.61 -12.36 -1.16
N ALA A 146 -26.54 -12.06 -2.07
CA ALA A 146 -27.09 -10.73 -2.26
C ALA A 146 -28.57 -10.71 -1.87
N SER A 147 -29.02 -9.64 -1.21
CA SER A 147 -30.40 -9.46 -0.77
C SER A 147 -30.90 -8.05 -1.06
N ASN A 148 -32.16 -7.92 -1.48
CA ASN A 148 -32.90 -6.66 -1.54
C ASN A 148 -34.40 -6.92 -1.26
N GLU A 149 -35.27 -5.95 -1.55
CA GLU A 149 -36.72 -6.08 -1.36
C GLU A 149 -37.37 -7.24 -2.13
N ASN A 150 -36.75 -7.70 -3.22
CA ASN A 150 -37.25 -8.79 -4.05
C ASN A 150 -36.89 -10.18 -3.47
N GLY A 151 -35.90 -10.25 -2.56
CA GLY A 151 -35.50 -11.47 -1.89
C GLY A 151 -33.99 -11.63 -1.78
N THR A 152 -33.54 -12.88 -1.72
CA THR A 152 -32.14 -13.25 -1.48
C THR A 152 -31.66 -14.30 -2.48
N LYS A 153 -30.45 -14.12 -3.03
CA LYS A 153 -29.82 -15.06 -3.96
C LYS A 153 -28.38 -15.36 -3.56
N THR A 154 -27.98 -16.62 -3.72
CA THR A 154 -26.61 -17.08 -3.49
C THR A 154 -25.88 -17.23 -4.83
N PHE A 155 -24.67 -16.69 -4.90
CA PHE A 155 -23.79 -16.78 -6.05
C PHE A 155 -22.55 -17.57 -5.65
N LYS A 156 -22.43 -18.78 -6.20
CA LYS A 156 -21.30 -19.68 -5.96
C LYS A 156 -20.18 -19.41 -6.95
N ASN A 157 -18.93 -19.41 -6.48
CA ASN A 157 -17.72 -19.10 -7.25
C ASN A 157 -17.91 -17.85 -8.11
N ILE A 158 -18.46 -16.79 -7.50
CA ILE A 158 -18.88 -15.59 -8.25
C ILE A 158 -17.68 -14.88 -8.88
N ALA A 159 -16.54 -14.92 -8.20
CA ALA A 159 -15.27 -14.38 -8.65
C ALA A 159 -14.10 -15.00 -7.87
N SER A 160 -12.90 -14.59 -8.25
CA SER A 160 -11.66 -15.00 -7.61
C SER A 160 -10.69 -13.84 -7.48
N PHE A 161 -9.81 -13.93 -6.49
CA PHE A 161 -8.64 -13.06 -6.36
C PHE A 161 -7.37 -13.89 -6.22
N THR A 162 -6.25 -13.36 -6.68
CA THR A 162 -4.93 -13.98 -6.53
C THR A 162 -4.05 -13.09 -5.66
N LEU A 163 -3.53 -13.64 -4.56
CA LEU A 163 -2.48 -12.97 -3.79
C LEU A 163 -1.15 -13.14 -4.52
N VAL A 164 -0.54 -12.03 -4.91
CA VAL A 164 0.76 -11.96 -5.58
C VAL A 164 1.75 -11.14 -4.75
N ASP A 165 3.03 -11.41 -4.92
CA ASP A 165 4.07 -10.54 -4.39
C ASP A 165 4.29 -9.34 -5.32
N ASP A 166 4.57 -8.18 -4.70
CA ASP A 166 5.08 -6.99 -5.38
C ASP A 166 6.34 -6.51 -4.65
N ALA A 167 7.12 -5.66 -5.29
CA ALA A 167 8.31 -5.08 -4.69
C ALA A 167 7.92 -4.30 -3.41
N PRO A 168 8.52 -4.60 -2.24
CA PRO A 168 8.21 -3.90 -0.99
C PRO A 168 8.73 -2.46 -0.97
N TYR A 169 9.51 -2.08 -1.98
CA TYR A 169 10.14 -0.78 -2.12
C TYR A 169 10.38 -0.43 -3.59
N VAL A 170 10.61 0.85 -3.85
CA VAL A 170 11.11 1.36 -5.13
C VAL A 170 12.35 2.21 -4.86
N ILE A 171 13.35 2.08 -5.72
CA ILE A 171 14.54 2.94 -5.74
C ILE A 171 14.34 3.98 -6.84
N GLY A 172 14.43 5.25 -6.47
CA GLY A 172 14.23 6.37 -7.39
C GLY A 172 15.54 6.85 -8.02
N ALA A 173 15.47 8.02 -8.66
CA ALA A 173 16.64 8.65 -9.26
C ALA A 173 17.66 9.10 -8.18
N GLY A 174 18.92 9.16 -8.57
CA GLY A 174 20.03 9.62 -7.73
C GLY A 174 20.98 10.54 -8.48
N GLY A 175 22.01 11.00 -7.78
CA GLY A 175 23.10 11.78 -8.33
C GLY A 175 24.12 12.07 -7.24
N ALA A 176 25.36 12.35 -7.59
CA ALA A 176 26.36 12.79 -6.65
C ALA A 176 27.31 13.72 -7.38
N ALA A 177 27.78 14.73 -6.65
CA ALA A 177 28.77 15.66 -7.17
C ALA A 177 29.79 16.01 -6.08
N LEU A 178 31.01 16.28 -6.51
CA LEU A 178 32.05 16.92 -5.72
C LEU A 178 31.81 18.43 -5.76
N PHE A 179 31.94 19.10 -4.63
CA PHE A 179 31.87 20.57 -4.54
C PHE A 179 33.15 21.11 -3.93
N LEU A 180 33.79 22.06 -4.61
CA LEU A 180 34.92 22.80 -4.05
C LEU A 180 34.43 23.66 -2.89
N ASP A 181 35.04 23.49 -1.73
CA ASP A 181 34.63 24.14 -0.49
C ASP A 181 34.56 25.66 -0.61
N GLY A 182 33.52 26.25 -0.03
CA GLY A 182 33.27 27.70 -0.09
C GLY A 182 32.82 28.23 -1.46
N THR A 183 32.59 27.36 -2.45
CA THR A 183 32.20 27.76 -3.81
C THR A 183 30.98 27.00 -4.33
N THR A 184 30.51 27.37 -5.52
CA THR A 184 29.48 26.63 -6.29
C THR A 184 30.06 25.71 -7.36
N THR A 185 31.39 25.69 -7.52
CA THR A 185 32.08 24.85 -8.50
C THR A 185 31.87 23.39 -8.15
N SER A 186 31.40 22.61 -9.13
CA SER A 186 31.07 21.19 -8.92
C SER A 186 31.46 20.30 -10.09
N TYR A 187 31.68 19.02 -9.78
CA TYR A 187 32.05 17.97 -10.71
C TYR A 187 31.13 16.76 -10.48
N ASP A 188 30.43 16.32 -11.51
CA ASP A 188 29.53 15.17 -11.42
C ASP A 188 30.34 13.87 -11.24
N ILE A 189 29.91 13.03 -10.30
CA ILE A 189 30.50 11.72 -10.03
C ILE A 189 29.47 10.60 -10.19
N GLY A 190 28.39 10.86 -10.96
CA GLY A 190 27.34 9.91 -11.24
C GLY A 190 26.39 9.63 -10.07
N ALA A 191 25.38 8.79 -10.31
CA ALA A 191 24.45 8.38 -9.27
C ALA A 191 25.11 7.38 -8.29
N PRO A 192 24.87 7.53 -6.97
CA PRO A 192 25.28 6.50 -6.02
C PRO A 192 24.52 5.20 -6.29
N GLU A 193 25.14 4.07 -5.95
CA GLU A 193 24.45 2.78 -5.98
C GLU A 193 23.62 2.64 -4.70
N VAL A 194 22.32 2.43 -4.86
CA VAL A 194 21.40 2.21 -3.73
C VAL A 194 21.01 0.74 -3.72
N LYS A 195 21.17 0.09 -2.58
CA LYS A 195 20.74 -1.29 -2.34
C LYS A 195 19.83 -1.31 -1.13
N ILE A 196 18.69 -1.97 -1.24
CA ILE A 196 17.73 -2.15 -0.15
C ILE A 196 17.55 -3.65 0.11
N VAL A 197 17.67 -4.06 1.36
CA VAL A 197 17.39 -5.43 1.80
C VAL A 197 16.33 -5.37 2.88
N LYS A 198 15.20 -6.04 2.66
CA LYS A 198 14.20 -6.28 3.71
C LYS A 198 14.71 -7.44 4.57
N THR A 199 15.05 -7.18 5.82
CA THR A 199 15.63 -8.17 6.75
C THR A 199 14.60 -8.77 7.70
N SER A 200 13.41 -8.16 7.80
CA SER A 200 12.27 -8.66 8.58
C SER A 200 10.96 -8.19 7.93
N ASP A 201 9.93 -9.05 7.97
CA ASP A 201 8.54 -8.68 7.65
C ASP A 201 7.83 -7.97 8.82
N GLU A 202 8.51 -7.84 9.96
CA GLU A 202 7.98 -7.20 11.16
C GLU A 202 8.75 -5.92 11.51
N GLY A 203 8.02 -4.96 12.08
CA GLY A 203 8.54 -3.65 12.47
C GLY A 203 8.38 -2.59 11.39
N THR A 204 8.92 -1.41 11.67
CA THR A 204 8.80 -0.22 10.82
C THR A 204 10.11 0.56 10.80
N ASN A 205 11.24 -0.16 10.64
CA ASN A 205 12.57 0.45 10.75
C ASN A 205 13.27 0.52 9.39
N ILE A 206 13.94 1.63 9.14
CA ILE A 206 14.88 1.80 8.02
C ILE A 206 16.24 2.16 8.62
N ILE A 207 17.24 1.33 8.33
CA ILE A 207 18.63 1.49 8.75
C ILE A 207 19.43 1.94 7.53
N LEU A 208 19.71 3.24 7.45
CA LEU A 208 20.44 3.86 6.35
C LEU A 208 21.95 3.89 6.63
N LYS A 209 22.73 3.36 5.70
CA LYS A 209 24.19 3.37 5.69
C LYS A 209 24.68 4.08 4.44
N ILE A 210 25.54 5.10 4.59
CA ILE A 210 26.22 5.76 3.47
C ILE A 210 27.69 5.34 3.50
N THR A 211 28.18 4.84 2.38
CA THR A 211 29.52 4.27 2.23
C THR A 211 30.29 4.94 1.11
N ASP A 212 31.61 4.88 1.21
CA ASP A 212 32.51 5.18 0.09
C ASP A 212 32.43 4.10 -1.00
N GLN A 213 33.23 4.25 -2.05
CA GLN A 213 33.19 3.31 -3.18
C GLN A 213 33.72 1.89 -2.86
N TYR A 214 34.39 1.71 -1.72
CA TYR A 214 34.89 0.43 -1.26
C TYR A 214 34.00 -0.20 -0.18
N GLY A 215 32.91 0.48 0.19
CA GLY A 215 31.95 0.01 1.18
C GLY A 215 32.30 0.40 2.61
N ASN A 216 33.30 1.28 2.84
CA ASN A 216 33.60 1.79 4.17
C ASN A 216 32.52 2.81 4.57
N PRO A 217 31.83 2.64 5.71
CA PRO A 217 30.78 3.57 6.12
C PRO A 217 31.40 4.89 6.58
N PHE A 218 30.76 6.00 6.20
CA PHE A 218 30.99 7.29 6.82
C PHE A 218 30.29 7.33 8.19
N ASN A 219 30.88 8.02 9.15
CA ASN A 219 30.39 8.09 10.53
C ASN A 219 29.44 9.29 10.72
N PRO A 220 28.10 9.08 10.79
CA PRO A 220 27.18 10.19 10.98
C PRO A 220 27.25 10.77 12.40
N SER A 221 27.57 9.96 13.43
CA SER A 221 27.70 10.46 14.81
C SER A 221 28.93 11.38 15.01
N ALA A 222 29.94 11.26 14.16
CA ALA A 222 31.12 12.13 14.12
C ALA A 222 30.97 13.32 13.15
N GLY A 223 29.81 13.49 12.50
CA GLY A 223 29.60 14.59 11.56
C GLY A 223 30.22 14.37 10.16
N GLU A 224 30.55 13.13 9.79
CA GLU A 224 31.01 12.83 8.42
C GLU A 224 29.87 12.85 7.40
N ILE A 225 28.62 12.85 7.86
CA ILE A 225 27.43 13.00 7.04
C ILE A 225 26.62 14.16 7.63
N ILE A 226 26.52 15.27 6.88
CA ILE A 226 25.80 16.47 7.32
C ILE A 226 24.67 16.84 6.36
N ARG A 227 23.63 17.46 6.92
CA ARG A 227 22.49 17.95 6.15
C ARG A 227 22.93 19.00 5.13
N ARG A 228 22.31 18.98 3.95
CA ARG A 228 22.55 19.99 2.91
C ARG A 228 21.58 21.16 3.04
N GLY A 229 21.74 21.95 4.10
CA GLY A 229 21.06 23.25 4.29
C GLY A 229 19.54 23.20 4.04
N ASP A 230 19.12 23.81 2.93
CA ASP A 230 17.73 23.99 2.50
C ASP A 230 17.07 22.74 1.88
N ARG A 231 17.81 21.63 1.74
CA ARG A 231 17.34 20.40 1.08
C ARG A 231 16.76 19.40 2.07
N SER A 232 15.87 18.55 1.56
CA SER A 232 15.39 17.39 2.31
C SER A 232 16.51 16.39 2.57
N ASP A 233 16.42 15.72 3.70
CA ASP A 233 17.33 14.67 4.13
C ASP A 233 16.50 13.54 4.77
N PHE A 234 17.15 12.47 5.23
CA PHE A 234 16.42 11.34 5.80
C PHE A 234 15.62 11.74 7.04
N GLY A 235 16.14 12.69 7.84
CA GLY A 235 15.47 13.24 9.00
C GLY A 235 14.28 14.13 8.66
N THR A 236 14.21 14.68 7.44
CA THR A 236 13.02 15.40 6.95
C THR A 236 11.82 14.46 6.84
N TYR A 237 12.06 13.19 6.52
CA TYR A 237 11.02 12.17 6.36
C TYR A 237 10.79 11.34 7.62
N ALA A 238 11.73 11.34 8.58
CA ALA A 238 11.60 10.73 9.89
C ALA A 238 10.67 11.55 10.80
N GLN A 239 9.38 11.56 10.46
CA GLN A 239 8.37 12.45 11.05
C GLN A 239 8.12 12.20 12.54
N PHE A 240 7.99 10.93 12.94
CA PHE A 240 7.47 10.57 14.26
C PHE A 240 8.55 10.37 15.32
N HIS A 241 9.77 10.03 14.89
CA HIS A 241 10.90 9.73 15.75
C HIS A 241 12.15 10.43 15.25
N PRO A 242 12.97 11.00 16.14
CA PRO A 242 14.27 11.50 15.73
C PRO A 242 15.13 10.34 15.18
N LEU A 243 16.01 10.67 14.23
CA LEU A 243 16.99 9.70 13.74
C LEU A 243 17.92 9.25 14.88
N VAL A 244 18.14 7.93 14.96
CA VAL A 244 19.14 7.34 15.85
C VAL A 244 20.43 7.15 15.07
N TYR A 245 21.51 7.76 15.56
CA TYR A 245 22.82 7.74 14.92
C TYR A 245 23.75 6.73 15.58
N THR A 246 24.54 6.02 14.77
CA THR A 246 25.68 5.21 15.21
C THR A 246 26.96 5.70 14.55
N ASP A 247 28.05 4.96 14.70
CA ASP A 247 29.30 5.21 13.99
C ASP A 247 29.25 4.90 12.48
N SER A 248 28.13 4.34 11.99
CA SER A 248 28.01 3.85 10.62
C SER A 248 26.59 3.94 10.01
N THR A 249 25.56 4.24 10.81
CA THR A 249 24.16 4.23 10.36
C THR A 249 23.33 5.38 10.91
N MET A 250 22.26 5.69 10.18
CA MET A 250 21.15 6.53 10.61
C MET A 250 19.88 5.67 10.58
N THR A 251 19.17 5.54 11.70
CA THR A 251 17.98 4.69 11.79
C THR A 251 16.73 5.53 12.01
N CYS A 252 15.67 5.23 11.24
CA CYS A 252 14.34 5.81 11.36
C CYS A 252 13.32 4.72 11.67
N ASN A 253 12.48 4.94 12.68
CA ASN A 253 11.19 4.24 12.76
C ASN A 253 10.14 5.11 12.04
N PHE A 254 9.56 4.57 10.96
CA PHE A 254 8.63 5.29 10.09
C PHE A 254 7.15 5.17 10.50
N GLU A 255 6.85 4.36 11.53
CA GLU A 255 5.52 4.09 12.14
C GLU A 255 4.42 3.50 11.25
N THR A 256 4.38 3.83 9.97
CA THR A 256 3.32 3.41 9.06
C THR A 256 3.75 3.56 7.61
N THR A 257 3.29 2.64 6.76
CA THR A 257 3.53 2.70 5.32
C THR A 257 2.52 3.61 4.62
N PRO A 258 2.88 4.21 3.46
CA PRO A 258 4.20 4.17 2.84
C PRO A 258 5.20 5.13 3.51
N PHE A 259 6.49 4.89 3.34
CA PHE A 259 7.55 5.84 3.69
C PHE A 259 8.26 6.37 2.43
N PRO A 260 8.52 7.69 2.32
CA PRO A 260 7.94 8.76 3.14
C PRO A 260 6.44 8.95 2.88
N LEU A 261 5.68 9.38 3.90
CA LEU A 261 4.25 9.68 3.78
C LEU A 261 3.97 10.93 2.92
N LYS A 262 4.89 11.88 2.91
CA LYS A 262 4.79 13.13 2.17
C LYS A 262 6.10 13.45 1.47
N GLN A 263 6.00 13.93 0.23
CA GLN A 263 7.13 14.45 -0.52
C GLN A 263 7.56 15.83 -0.02
N SER A 264 8.85 16.14 -0.12
CA SER A 264 9.38 17.49 0.11
C SER A 264 9.19 18.36 -1.13
N SER A 265 9.62 19.63 -1.08
CA SER A 265 9.74 20.50 -2.26
C SER A 265 10.70 19.94 -3.34
N PHE A 266 11.49 18.92 -3.00
CA PHE A 266 12.40 18.21 -3.90
C PHE A 266 11.94 16.77 -4.19
N GLY A 267 10.65 16.48 -4.04
CA GLY A 267 10.10 15.13 -4.19
C GLY A 267 10.49 14.22 -3.03
N TYR A 268 10.92 13.00 -3.32
CA TYR A 268 11.41 12.04 -2.32
C TYR A 268 12.94 11.97 -2.23
N LEU A 269 13.65 12.97 -2.79
CA LEU A 269 15.11 12.99 -2.77
C LEU A 269 15.64 13.31 -1.37
N ILE A 270 16.58 12.49 -0.93
CA ILE A 270 17.37 12.64 0.28
C ILE A 270 18.73 13.20 -0.12
N TYR A 271 19.15 14.32 0.48
CA TYR A 271 20.41 14.99 0.20
C TYR A 271 21.31 14.99 1.43
N TYR A 272 22.58 14.66 1.22
CA TYR A 272 23.62 14.81 2.23
C TYR A 272 24.88 15.44 1.64
N ARG A 273 25.74 15.92 2.54
CA ARG A 273 27.10 16.32 2.26
C ARG A 273 28.04 15.53 3.18
N ILE A 274 29.11 15.03 2.60
CA ILE A 274 30.27 14.49 3.29
C ILE A 274 31.35 15.59 3.22
N PRO A 275 31.73 16.23 4.34
CA PRO A 275 32.75 17.27 4.36
C PRO A 275 34.08 16.79 3.77
N SER A 276 34.80 17.69 3.09
CA SER A 276 36.07 17.40 2.39
C SER A 276 37.11 16.73 3.29
N GLN A 277 37.21 17.14 4.55
CA GLN A 277 38.13 16.56 5.54
C GLN A 277 37.91 15.06 5.83
N TYR A 278 36.82 14.46 5.37
CA TYR A 278 36.51 13.04 5.54
C TYR A 278 36.45 12.27 4.22
N VAL A 279 36.74 12.93 3.08
CA VAL A 279 36.56 12.32 1.77
C VAL A 279 37.65 12.72 0.79
N MET A 280 38.17 11.73 0.09
CA MET A 280 39.12 11.92 -1.01
C MET A 280 38.43 11.56 -2.32
N ALA A 281 38.49 12.46 -3.29
CA ALA A 281 38.06 12.19 -4.65
C ALA A 281 39.09 11.30 -5.37
N ASP A 282 38.60 10.38 -6.19
CA ASP A 282 39.47 9.57 -7.03
C ASP A 282 40.17 10.41 -8.11
N PRO A 283 41.40 10.03 -8.51
CA PRO A 283 42.08 10.65 -9.63
C PRO A 283 41.21 10.69 -10.89
N GLY A 284 41.08 11.89 -11.48
CA GLY A 284 40.31 12.10 -12.71
C GLY A 284 38.85 12.54 -12.50
N TYR A 285 38.34 12.54 -11.26
CA TYR A 285 37.00 13.04 -10.93
C TYR A 285 37.01 14.44 -10.30
N ALA A 286 38.17 14.89 -9.82
CA ALA A 286 38.45 16.28 -9.47
C ALA A 286 39.64 16.81 -10.31
N PRO A 287 39.75 18.13 -10.52
CA PRO A 287 40.87 18.74 -11.24
C PRO A 287 42.23 18.51 -10.58
N ASP A 288 42.23 18.33 -9.27
CA ASP A 288 43.41 18.10 -8.46
C ASP A 288 43.08 17.18 -7.27
N ASN A 289 44.12 16.70 -6.58
CA ASN A 289 43.99 15.74 -5.48
C ASN A 289 43.91 16.43 -4.11
N ARG A 290 43.58 17.73 -4.04
CA ARG A 290 43.48 18.43 -2.75
C ARG A 290 42.23 17.98 -2.01
N GLN A 291 42.35 17.85 -0.69
CA GLN A 291 41.24 17.56 0.21
C GLN A 291 40.40 18.81 0.48
N VAL A 292 39.77 19.33 -0.57
CA VAL A 292 38.94 20.56 -0.55
C VAL A 292 37.61 20.34 -1.27
N TYR A 293 37.29 19.08 -1.59
CA TYR A 293 36.10 18.70 -2.31
C TYR A 293 35.19 17.88 -1.40
N SER A 294 34.05 18.45 -1.02
CA SER A 294 33.00 17.71 -0.33
C SER A 294 32.23 16.82 -1.31
N ALA A 295 31.84 15.61 -0.88
CA ALA A 295 30.99 14.73 -1.69
C ALA A 295 29.51 14.94 -1.32
N ASN A 296 28.66 15.16 -2.32
CA ASN A 296 27.26 15.56 -2.09
C ASN A 296 26.31 14.57 -2.77
N PRO A 297 26.08 13.38 -2.20
CA PRO A 297 25.15 12.41 -2.75
C PRO A 297 23.68 12.85 -2.55
N ARG A 298 22.85 12.53 -3.55
CA ARG A 298 21.40 12.50 -3.47
C ARG A 298 20.87 11.16 -3.96
N PHE A 299 19.85 10.65 -3.30
CA PHE A 299 19.22 9.38 -3.62
C PHE A 299 17.75 9.40 -3.20
N GLN A 300 16.97 8.46 -3.71
CA GLN A 300 15.57 8.32 -3.38
C GLN A 300 15.24 6.85 -3.18
N PHE A 301 14.39 6.57 -2.21
CA PHE A 301 13.68 5.31 -2.12
C PHE A 301 12.32 5.51 -1.45
N ASN A 302 11.41 4.58 -1.72
CA ASN A 302 10.09 4.51 -1.12
C ASN A 302 9.87 3.09 -0.58
N ILE A 303 9.28 2.96 0.60
CA ILE A 303 8.92 1.69 1.23
C ILE A 303 7.38 1.58 1.28
N TYR A 304 6.83 0.46 0.83
CA TYR A 304 5.39 0.24 0.71
C TYR A 304 4.86 -0.86 1.63
N GLN A 305 5.75 -1.64 2.26
CA GLN A 305 5.38 -2.69 3.20
C GLN A 305 6.03 -2.49 4.57
N GLU A 306 5.37 -2.94 5.62
CA GLU A 306 6.00 -3.04 6.94
C GLU A 306 7.21 -3.97 6.89
N GLY A 307 8.16 -3.72 7.78
CA GLY A 307 9.38 -4.49 7.91
C GLY A 307 10.54 -3.69 8.47
N THR A 308 11.67 -4.38 8.59
CA THR A 308 12.98 -3.76 8.82
C THR A 308 13.78 -3.80 7.52
N TYR A 309 14.34 -2.65 7.14
CA TYR A 309 15.05 -2.46 5.89
C TYR A 309 16.47 -1.95 6.14
N GLU A 310 17.45 -2.62 5.56
CA GLU A 310 18.81 -2.10 5.44
C GLU A 310 18.97 -1.40 4.09
N VAL A 311 19.25 -0.10 4.13
CA VAL A 311 19.48 0.73 2.94
C VAL A 311 20.94 1.11 2.89
N THR A 312 21.66 0.63 1.88
CA THR A 312 23.05 1.02 1.64
C THR A 312 23.13 1.95 0.44
N VAL A 313 23.72 3.12 0.64
CA VAL A 313 24.03 4.09 -0.40
C VAL A 313 25.54 4.13 -0.57
N LYS A 314 26.01 3.71 -1.73
CA LYS A 314 27.43 3.66 -2.08
C LYS A 314 27.78 4.81 -3.00
N VAL A 315 28.55 5.77 -2.49
CA VAL A 315 29.02 6.93 -3.25
C VAL A 315 30.22 6.51 -4.10
N ARG A 316 30.12 6.72 -5.41
CA ARG A 316 31.17 6.32 -6.37
C ARG A 316 32.30 7.35 -6.39
N HIS A 317 33.50 6.92 -6.78
CA HIS A 317 34.65 7.80 -7.07
C HIS A 317 35.14 8.63 -5.89
N VAL A 318 34.83 8.16 -4.68
CA VAL A 318 35.29 8.75 -3.44
C VAL A 318 35.70 7.66 -2.46
N THR A 319 36.67 7.98 -1.62
CA THR A 319 37.16 7.13 -0.54
C THR A 319 37.03 7.89 0.78
N ARG A 320 36.62 7.20 1.85
CA ARG A 320 36.59 7.79 3.19
C ARG A 320 38.01 8.02 3.69
N ASP A 321 38.29 9.23 4.14
CA ASP A 321 39.53 9.57 4.84
C ASP A 321 39.30 9.51 6.35
N LYS A 322 40.24 8.94 7.10
CA LYS A 322 40.10 8.63 8.54
C LYS A 322 40.77 9.66 9.43
#